data_AF-A0A340X9K5-F1
#
_entry.id   AF-A0A340X9K5-F1
#
_cell.length_a   1.000
_cell.length_b   1.000
_cell.length_c   1.000
_cell.angle_alpha   90.00
_cell.angle_beta   90.00
_cell.angle_gamma   90.00
#
_symmetry.space_group_name_H-M   'P 1'
#
loop_
_entity.id
_entity.type
_entity.pdbx_description
1 polymer ?
#
loop_
_entity_poly.entity_id
_entity_poly.type
_entity_poly.pdbx_seq_one_letter_code
_entity_poly.pdbx_strand_id
1 'polypeptide(L)'
;MAAAEPKTPAGTAAARRLARSCWSAFWDYETPKVIVVKNRRLGIVYRAVQLLILLYFVWYVFIVQKSYQDSETGPESSVITKVKGITSSEHKVWDVEEYVKPPEGGSVFSIITRIEVTPFQTLGTCAESMRVRNATCDSDEDCVAGQLDMLGNGLRTGRCVPYYHGSSKTCEVSGWCPVEDGASVSQFLGKMAPNFTILIKNSIHYPKFQFSKGNIENRKDGYLKHCTFHEVSDLYCPIFKLGYIVEQAGENFTQLAHAGGVIGVIINWDCDLDLSASKCNPKYSFRRLDPKHVPASSGYNFRFAKYYKVNGSTTRTLIKAYGIRIDVIVHGQAASLPPGREVQPDSHHH
;
A
#
# COMPACT_ATOMS: atom_id res chain seq x y z
N MET A 1 13.51 95.12 -46.80
CA MET A 1 14.92 94.78 -46.52
C MET A 1 15.03 94.45 -45.04
N ALA A 2 15.49 93.24 -44.74
CA ALA A 2 15.95 92.69 -43.46
C ALA A 2 15.25 91.37 -43.13
N ALA A 3 16.01 90.28 -43.26
CA ALA A 3 15.95 89.16 -42.34
C ALA A 3 17.35 88.51 -42.37
N ALA A 4 18.11 88.75 -41.30
CA ALA A 4 19.36 88.06 -41.03
C ALA A 4 19.03 86.60 -40.67
N GLU A 5 19.65 85.64 -41.36
CA GLU A 5 19.59 84.24 -40.96
C GLU A 5 20.46 83.99 -39.71
N PRO A 6 19.97 83.20 -38.73
CA PRO A 6 20.69 82.95 -37.49
C PRO A 6 21.76 81.87 -37.69
N LYS A 7 22.99 82.14 -37.21
CA LYS A 7 24.02 81.13 -37.01
C LYS A 7 23.54 80.09 -35.99
N THR A 8 23.44 78.84 -36.41
CA THR A 8 23.15 77.70 -35.54
C THR A 8 24.36 77.40 -34.64
N PRO A 9 24.16 77.13 -33.33
CA PRO A 9 25.27 76.86 -32.41
C PRO A 9 25.84 75.46 -32.68
N ALA A 10 27.16 75.35 -32.85
CA ALA A 10 27.87 74.11 -33.18
C ALA A 10 27.60 72.92 -32.22
N GLY A 11 27.09 73.18 -31.01
CA GLY A 11 26.79 72.16 -29.99
C GLY A 11 25.51 71.34 -30.21
N THR A 12 24.45 71.88 -30.82
CA THR A 12 23.17 71.14 -31.00
C THR A 12 23.23 70.12 -32.15
N ALA A 13 24.05 70.39 -33.17
CA ALA A 13 24.34 69.43 -34.24
C ALA A 13 25.16 68.23 -33.73
N ALA A 14 26.10 68.46 -32.82
CA ALA A 14 26.91 67.42 -32.20
C ALA A 14 26.07 66.53 -31.25
N ALA A 15 25.21 67.13 -30.42
CA ALA A 15 24.31 66.38 -29.53
C ALA A 15 23.27 65.55 -30.29
N ARG A 16 22.71 66.06 -31.40
CA ARG A 16 21.82 65.27 -32.27
C ARG A 16 22.54 64.13 -33.00
N ARG A 17 23.81 64.30 -33.37
CA ARG A 17 24.62 63.22 -33.95
C ARG A 17 24.96 62.14 -32.92
N LEU A 18 25.33 62.52 -31.70
CA LEU A 18 25.58 61.59 -30.59
C LEU A 18 24.30 60.85 -30.17
N ALA A 19 23.17 61.53 -30.06
CA ALA A 19 21.88 60.89 -29.76
C ALA A 19 21.43 59.92 -30.86
N ARG A 20 21.64 60.26 -32.14
CA ARG A 20 21.40 59.34 -33.26
C ARG A 20 22.38 58.14 -33.26
N SER A 21 23.63 58.35 -32.87
CA SER A 21 24.65 57.30 -32.78
C SER A 21 24.41 56.34 -31.61
N CYS A 22 23.96 56.85 -30.45
CA CYS A 22 23.53 56.01 -29.33
C CYS A 22 22.23 55.27 -29.67
N TRP A 23 21.32 55.91 -30.40
CA TRP A 23 20.10 55.27 -30.88
C TRP A 23 20.37 54.15 -31.89
N SER A 24 21.33 54.32 -32.80
CA SER A 24 21.73 53.23 -33.70
C SER A 24 22.45 52.11 -32.96
N ALA A 25 23.34 52.44 -32.00
CA ALA A 25 24.05 51.44 -31.20
C ALA A 25 23.12 50.58 -30.31
N PHE A 26 21.97 51.11 -29.89
CA PHE A 26 20.97 50.35 -29.14
C PHE A 26 20.25 49.28 -29.99
N TRP A 27 20.19 49.48 -31.30
CA TRP A 27 19.60 48.53 -32.26
C TRP A 27 20.64 47.60 -32.89
N ASP A 28 21.90 47.69 -32.47
CA ASP A 28 22.96 46.83 -32.99
C ASP A 28 22.91 45.45 -32.31
N TYR A 29 22.75 44.40 -33.13
CA TYR A 29 22.83 43.00 -32.69
C TYR A 29 24.21 42.45 -33.04
N GLU A 30 25.09 42.34 -32.04
CA GLU A 30 26.40 41.73 -32.23
C GLU A 30 26.27 40.22 -32.45
N THR A 31 26.78 39.76 -33.59
CA THR A 31 26.85 38.32 -33.91
C THR A 31 28.30 37.84 -33.90
N PRO A 32 28.57 36.63 -33.38
CA PRO A 32 29.91 36.07 -33.42
C PRO A 32 30.35 35.86 -34.87
N LYS A 33 31.56 36.31 -35.20
CA LYS A 33 32.18 36.03 -36.50
C LYS A 33 32.52 34.54 -36.58
N VAL A 34 31.69 33.78 -37.30
CA VAL A 34 31.89 32.34 -37.53
C VAL A 34 32.80 32.10 -38.74
N ILE A 35 33.79 31.21 -38.59
CA ILE A 35 34.69 30.79 -39.66
C ILE A 35 34.13 29.51 -40.29
N VAL A 36 33.90 29.53 -41.61
CA VAL A 36 33.39 28.36 -42.34
C VAL A 36 34.56 27.56 -42.94
N VAL A 37 34.92 26.45 -42.32
CA VAL A 37 35.97 25.54 -42.81
C VAL A 37 35.38 24.56 -43.83
N LYS A 38 35.76 24.68 -45.10
CA LYS A 38 35.30 23.79 -46.19
C LYS A 38 36.18 22.54 -46.30
N ASN A 39 36.03 21.59 -45.39
CA ASN A 39 36.71 20.28 -45.43
C ASN A 39 35.70 19.12 -45.36
N ARG A 40 35.73 18.22 -46.35
CA ARG A 40 34.78 17.11 -46.47
C ARG A 40 34.88 16.09 -45.34
N ARG A 41 36.09 15.78 -44.85
CA ARG A 41 36.28 14.82 -43.74
C ARG A 41 35.76 15.40 -42.41
N LEU A 42 36.15 16.64 -42.10
CA LEU A 42 35.70 17.34 -40.90
C LEU A 42 34.17 17.56 -40.92
N GLY A 43 33.60 17.90 -42.07
CA GLY A 43 32.17 18.05 -42.25
C GLY A 43 31.38 16.75 -42.01
N ILE A 44 31.87 15.60 -42.50
CA ILE A 44 31.24 14.29 -42.24
C ILE A 44 31.27 13.98 -40.75
N VAL A 45 32.42 14.14 -40.08
CA VAL A 45 32.53 13.90 -38.63
C VAL A 45 31.58 14.80 -37.85
N TYR A 46 31.57 16.10 -38.14
CA TYR A 46 30.69 17.07 -37.48
C TYR A 46 29.20 16.73 -37.66
N ARG A 47 28.78 16.40 -38.89
CA ARG A 47 27.39 16.00 -39.17
C ARG A 47 27.02 14.66 -38.54
N ALA A 48 27.96 13.71 -38.47
CA ALA A 48 27.75 12.42 -37.82
C ALA A 48 27.55 12.58 -36.31
N VAL A 49 28.35 13.43 -35.64
CA VAL A 49 28.16 13.76 -34.22
C VAL A 49 26.81 14.45 -33.99
N GLN A 50 26.45 15.42 -34.83
CA GLN A 50 25.13 16.06 -34.75
C GLN A 50 23.99 15.04 -34.90
N LEU A 51 24.09 14.13 -35.86
CA LEU A 51 23.09 13.08 -36.07
C LEU A 51 23.01 12.13 -34.87
N LEU A 52 24.14 11.74 -34.29
CA LEU A 52 24.18 10.88 -33.11
C LEU A 52 23.50 11.56 -31.91
N ILE A 53 23.80 12.84 -31.68
CA ILE A 53 23.17 13.62 -30.61
C ILE A 53 21.66 13.72 -30.85
N LEU A 54 21.24 14.03 -32.08
CA LEU A 54 19.82 14.13 -32.43
C LEU A 54 19.11 12.78 -32.22
N LEU A 55 19.71 11.68 -32.68
CA LEU A 55 19.17 10.34 -32.47
C LEU A 55 19.06 10.00 -30.98
N TYR A 56 20.04 10.36 -30.17
CA TYR A 56 19.97 10.20 -28.72
C TYR A 56 18.78 10.96 -28.12
N PHE A 57 18.62 12.25 -28.43
CA PHE A 57 17.50 13.04 -27.90
C PHE A 57 16.15 12.50 -28.38
N VAL A 58 16.00 12.25 -29.68
CA VAL A 58 14.72 11.78 -30.24
C VAL A 58 14.37 10.38 -29.73
N TRP A 59 15.30 9.43 -29.79
CA TRP A 59 15.03 8.04 -29.43
C TRP A 59 15.00 7.83 -27.92
N TYR A 60 16.05 8.26 -27.20
CA TYR A 60 16.15 7.98 -25.78
C TYR A 60 15.31 8.94 -24.94
N VAL A 61 15.46 10.26 -25.15
CA VAL A 61 14.81 11.26 -24.29
C VAL A 61 13.31 11.39 -24.63
N PHE A 62 12.96 11.52 -25.91
CA PHE A 62 11.56 11.71 -26.29
C PHE A 62 10.77 10.40 -26.36
N ILE A 63 11.29 9.34 -26.99
CA ILE A 63 10.51 8.10 -27.14
C ILE A 63 10.57 7.20 -25.91
N VAL A 64 11.76 6.91 -25.37
CA VAL A 64 11.91 5.97 -24.23
C VAL A 64 11.54 6.62 -22.89
N GLN A 65 12.10 7.79 -22.59
CA GLN A 65 11.85 8.48 -21.32
C GLN A 65 10.53 9.29 -21.31
N LYS A 66 9.89 9.48 -22.48
CA LYS A 66 8.68 10.30 -22.63
C LYS A 66 8.75 11.65 -21.93
N SER A 67 9.92 12.31 -21.94
CA SER A 67 10.14 13.56 -21.19
C SER A 67 9.31 14.75 -21.69
N TYR A 68 8.53 14.58 -22.76
CA TYR A 68 7.54 15.56 -23.21
C TYR A 68 6.23 15.51 -22.41
N GLN A 69 5.98 14.44 -21.65
CA GLN A 69 4.81 14.30 -20.80
C GLN A 69 5.11 14.85 -19.40
N ASP A 70 4.11 15.50 -18.83
CA ASP A 70 4.10 15.79 -17.42
C ASP A 70 3.50 14.60 -16.68
N SER A 71 4.07 14.22 -15.53
CA SER A 71 3.66 13.03 -14.78
C SER A 71 3.17 13.38 -13.38
N GLU A 72 2.15 12.66 -12.92
CA GLU A 72 1.66 12.65 -11.54
C GLU A 72 1.86 11.25 -10.96
N THR A 73 2.65 11.15 -9.89
CA THR A 73 2.92 9.89 -9.19
C THR A 73 2.08 9.80 -7.93
N GLY A 74 1.47 8.64 -7.68
CA GLY A 74 0.69 8.40 -6.46
C GLY A 74 -0.75 8.90 -6.60
N PRO A 75 -1.66 8.09 -7.17
CA PRO A 75 -3.07 8.47 -7.28
C PRO A 75 -3.73 8.57 -5.91
N GLU A 76 -4.73 9.45 -5.79
CA GLU A 76 -5.72 9.36 -4.73
C GLU A 76 -6.51 8.06 -4.94
N SER A 77 -6.45 7.14 -3.97
CA SER A 77 -7.06 5.82 -4.11
C SER A 77 -8.08 5.54 -3.02
N SER A 78 -9.21 4.95 -3.42
CA SER A 78 -10.22 4.41 -2.52
C SER A 78 -10.34 2.91 -2.74
N VAL A 79 -10.26 2.13 -1.66
CA VAL A 79 -10.34 0.68 -1.69
C VAL A 79 -11.43 0.21 -0.75
N ILE A 80 -12.33 -0.61 -1.27
CA ILE A 80 -13.39 -1.28 -0.51
C ILE A 80 -13.29 -2.77 -0.78
N THR A 81 -13.25 -3.55 0.29
CA THR A 81 -13.11 -5.00 0.22
C THR A 81 -14.31 -5.69 0.85
N LYS A 82 -14.70 -6.83 0.28
CA LYS A 82 -15.77 -7.67 0.83
C LYS A 82 -15.44 -9.13 0.61
N VAL A 83 -15.38 -9.88 1.70
CA VAL A 83 -15.14 -11.33 1.66
C VAL A 83 -16.49 -12.05 1.63
N LYS A 84 -16.55 -13.17 0.92
CA LYS A 84 -17.67 -14.11 0.92
C LYS A 84 -17.15 -15.54 1.01
N GLY A 85 -17.82 -16.32 1.84
CA GLY A 85 -17.54 -17.71 2.08
C GLY A 85 -18.18 -18.14 3.39
N ILE A 86 -18.50 -19.42 3.49
CA ILE A 86 -18.90 -20.05 4.74
C ILE A 86 -18.00 -21.25 4.94
N THR A 87 -17.74 -21.65 6.17
CA THR A 87 -17.07 -22.93 6.43
C THR A 87 -17.66 -23.59 7.65
N SER A 88 -17.52 -24.91 7.77
CA SER A 88 -17.97 -25.66 8.94
C SER A 88 -16.78 -26.27 9.66
N SER A 89 -16.85 -26.20 10.98
CA SER A 89 -16.06 -26.97 11.94
C SER A 89 -16.98 -27.98 12.62
N GLU A 90 -16.44 -28.94 13.38
CA GLU A 90 -17.20 -30.06 13.97
C GLU A 90 -18.48 -29.64 14.72
N HIS A 91 -18.48 -28.47 15.37
CA HIS A 91 -19.60 -28.00 16.19
C HIS A 91 -20.16 -26.65 15.79
N LYS A 92 -19.68 -26.06 14.68
CA LYS A 92 -20.00 -24.67 14.36
C LYS A 92 -19.80 -24.33 12.89
N VAL A 93 -20.76 -23.59 12.33
CA VAL A 93 -20.65 -22.91 11.03
C VAL A 93 -20.07 -21.52 11.26
N TRP A 94 -19.15 -21.13 10.38
CA TRP A 94 -18.41 -19.87 10.41
C TRP A 94 -18.79 -19.03 9.19
N ASP A 95 -19.15 -17.79 9.45
CA ASP A 95 -19.47 -16.77 8.44
C ASP A 95 -18.42 -15.62 8.45
N VAL A 96 -18.63 -14.68 7.53
CA VAL A 96 -17.71 -13.56 7.28
C VAL A 96 -17.56 -12.70 8.53
N GLU A 97 -18.63 -12.51 9.29
CA GLU A 97 -18.72 -11.70 10.49
C GLU A 97 -17.83 -12.24 11.62
N GLU A 98 -17.57 -13.55 11.61
CA GLU A 98 -16.72 -14.20 12.59
C GLU A 98 -15.25 -14.28 12.20
N TYR A 99 -14.94 -14.70 10.96
CA TYR A 99 -13.56 -14.94 10.54
C TYR A 99 -12.89 -13.74 9.86
N VAL A 100 -13.62 -12.67 9.52
CA VAL A 100 -13.03 -11.45 8.95
C VAL A 100 -12.91 -10.33 9.98
N LYS A 101 -11.72 -9.73 10.06
CA LYS A 101 -11.41 -8.62 10.96
C LYS A 101 -10.48 -7.59 10.29
N PRO A 102 -10.75 -6.28 10.36
CA PRO A 102 -11.98 -5.67 10.85
C PRO A 102 -13.14 -5.84 9.83
N PRO A 103 -14.41 -5.86 10.26
CA PRO A 103 -15.56 -6.16 9.37
C PRO A 103 -15.92 -5.03 8.40
N GLU A 104 -15.49 -3.79 8.67
CA GLU A 104 -15.77 -2.61 7.85
C GLU A 104 -15.20 -2.74 6.43
N GLY A 105 -14.14 -3.56 6.29
CA GLY A 105 -13.37 -3.64 5.06
C GLY A 105 -12.53 -2.38 4.83
N GLY A 106 -11.71 -2.42 3.79
CA GLY A 106 -10.78 -1.35 3.46
C GLY A 106 -9.56 -1.89 2.73
N SER A 107 -8.45 -1.17 2.82
CA SER A 107 -7.17 -1.63 2.26
C SER A 107 -6.55 -2.76 3.07
N VAL A 108 -6.87 -2.91 4.35
CA VAL A 108 -6.29 -3.93 5.24
C VAL A 108 -7.38 -4.73 5.93
N PHE A 109 -7.35 -6.05 5.79
CA PHE A 109 -8.24 -6.96 6.50
C PHE A 109 -7.59 -8.32 6.71
N SER A 110 -8.05 -9.07 7.70
CA SER A 110 -7.52 -10.38 8.09
C SER A 110 -8.60 -11.44 7.95
N ILE A 111 -8.25 -12.56 7.34
CA ILE A 111 -9.09 -13.76 7.26
C ILE A 111 -8.49 -14.79 8.22
N ILE A 112 -9.25 -15.13 9.25
CA ILE A 112 -8.85 -16.10 10.26
C ILE A 112 -8.93 -17.52 9.68
N THR A 113 -7.83 -18.27 9.79
CA THR A 113 -7.70 -19.63 9.26
C THR A 113 -7.54 -20.68 10.36
N ARG A 114 -7.13 -20.27 11.56
CA ARG A 114 -7.01 -21.12 12.75
C ARG A 114 -7.31 -20.29 13.99
N ILE A 115 -7.97 -20.88 14.97
CA ILE A 115 -8.21 -20.26 16.26
C ILE A 115 -7.86 -21.21 17.40
N GLU A 116 -7.41 -20.64 18.51
CA GLU A 116 -7.26 -21.30 19.80
C GLU A 116 -8.21 -20.60 20.77
N VAL A 117 -9.22 -21.33 21.24
CA VAL A 117 -10.32 -20.77 22.04
C VAL A 117 -10.18 -21.25 23.48
N THR A 118 -10.13 -20.31 24.41
CA THR A 118 -10.19 -20.56 25.85
C THR A 118 -11.53 -20.05 26.37
N PRO A 119 -12.53 -20.94 26.51
CA PRO A 119 -13.87 -20.55 26.92
C PRO A 119 -13.96 -20.30 28.42
N PHE A 120 -15.03 -19.61 28.83
CA PHE A 120 -15.44 -19.44 30.23
C PHE A 120 -14.37 -18.86 31.18
N GLN A 121 -13.51 -17.97 30.68
CA GLN A 121 -12.56 -17.28 31.56
C GLN A 121 -13.30 -16.36 32.53
N THR A 122 -13.04 -16.50 33.82
CA THR A 122 -13.55 -15.65 34.90
C THR A 122 -12.39 -15.02 35.67
N LEU A 123 -12.65 -13.94 36.39
CA LEU A 123 -11.67 -13.39 37.32
C LEU A 123 -11.55 -14.31 38.53
N GLY A 124 -10.34 -14.80 38.79
CA GLY A 124 -10.07 -15.76 39.87
C GLY A 124 -8.58 -16.01 40.04
N THR A 125 -8.23 -17.15 40.64
CA THR A 125 -6.84 -17.62 40.75
C THR A 125 -6.66 -18.95 40.03
N CYS A 126 -5.53 -19.12 39.36
CA CYS A 126 -5.21 -20.32 38.61
C CYS A 126 -3.70 -20.44 38.35
N ALA A 127 -3.28 -21.64 37.91
CA ALA A 127 -1.91 -21.91 37.49
C ALA A 127 -1.51 -21.04 36.28
N GLU A 128 -0.34 -20.40 36.34
CA GLU A 128 0.24 -19.63 35.22
C GLU A 128 0.68 -20.54 34.08
N SER A 129 0.75 -20.01 32.86
CA SER A 129 1.26 -20.71 31.69
C SER A 129 2.73 -21.07 31.83
N MET A 130 3.08 -22.32 31.49
CA MET A 130 4.47 -22.78 31.39
C MET A 130 5.30 -22.04 30.32
N ARG A 131 4.66 -21.32 29.39
CA ARG A 131 5.36 -20.55 28.36
C ARG A 131 5.94 -19.24 28.92
N VAL A 132 5.45 -18.77 30.06
CA VAL A 132 5.96 -17.58 30.73
C VAL A 132 7.29 -17.93 31.42
N ARG A 133 8.28 -17.05 31.26
CA ARG A 133 9.61 -17.28 31.84
C ARG A 133 9.50 -17.27 33.37
N ASN A 134 10.19 -18.20 34.03
CA ASN A 134 10.16 -18.34 35.51
C ASN A 134 8.75 -18.57 36.08
N ALA A 135 7.84 -19.20 35.32
CA ALA A 135 6.52 -19.57 35.81
C ALA A 135 6.50 -20.95 36.49
N THR A 136 7.43 -21.84 36.15
CA THR A 136 7.60 -23.14 36.80
C THR A 136 8.17 -22.98 38.20
N CYS A 137 7.63 -23.72 39.16
CA CYS A 137 8.04 -23.71 40.55
C CYS A 137 8.10 -25.13 41.09
N ASP A 138 8.92 -25.37 42.11
CA ASP A 138 8.94 -26.62 42.86
C ASP A 138 8.24 -26.43 44.23
N SER A 139 8.41 -25.24 44.82
CA SER A 139 7.87 -24.82 46.11
C SER A 139 7.23 -23.42 46.06
N ASP A 140 6.44 -23.09 47.08
CA ASP A 140 5.78 -21.77 47.20
C ASP A 140 6.80 -20.61 47.29
N GLU A 141 8.03 -20.88 47.76
CA GLU A 141 9.10 -19.89 47.90
C GLU A 141 9.61 -19.36 46.55
N ASP A 142 9.46 -20.15 45.48
CA ASP A 142 9.82 -19.76 44.12
C ASP A 142 8.86 -18.70 43.55
N CYS A 143 7.68 -18.55 44.16
CA CYS A 143 6.62 -17.66 43.73
C CYS A 143 6.55 -16.44 44.63
N VAL A 144 7.07 -15.30 44.16
CA VAL A 144 6.99 -14.04 44.92
C VAL A 144 5.58 -13.45 44.82
N ALA A 145 4.90 -13.33 45.97
CA ALA A 145 3.56 -12.74 46.05
C ALA A 145 3.59 -11.25 45.65
N GLY A 146 2.57 -10.81 44.90
CA GLY A 146 2.44 -9.43 44.44
C GLY A 146 3.37 -9.05 43.28
N GLN A 147 4.18 -9.98 42.78
CA GLN A 147 4.98 -9.76 41.59
C GLN A 147 4.10 -9.83 40.33
N LEU A 148 4.20 -8.81 39.48
CA LEU A 148 3.54 -8.75 38.19
C LEU A 148 4.58 -8.92 37.09
N ASP A 149 4.46 -9.99 36.31
CA ASP A 149 5.29 -10.21 35.13
C ASP A 149 4.63 -9.52 33.93
N MET A 150 5.37 -8.64 33.26
CA MET A 150 4.86 -7.90 32.08
C MET A 150 4.52 -8.82 30.90
N LEU A 151 5.10 -10.01 30.85
CA LEU A 151 4.80 -11.06 29.87
C LEU A 151 3.90 -12.17 30.45
N GLY A 152 3.47 -12.04 31.72
CA GLY A 152 2.58 -12.97 32.40
C GLY A 152 1.09 -12.67 32.18
N ASN A 153 0.22 -13.53 32.71
CA ASN A 153 -1.23 -13.44 32.52
C ASN A 153 -1.97 -12.87 33.75
N GLY A 154 -1.27 -12.64 34.87
CA GLY A 154 -1.85 -12.11 36.09
C GLY A 154 -0.83 -11.78 37.18
N LEU A 155 -1.34 -11.39 38.34
CA LEU A 155 -0.54 -11.07 39.53
C LEU A 155 -0.23 -12.35 40.30
N ARG A 156 1.04 -12.63 40.64
CA ARG A 156 1.41 -13.82 41.40
C ARG A 156 0.84 -13.77 42.83
N THR A 157 0.19 -14.84 43.27
CA THR A 157 -0.35 -14.96 44.63
C THR A 157 0.69 -15.45 45.64
N GLY A 158 1.77 -16.06 45.15
CA GLY A 158 2.85 -16.62 45.96
C GLY A 158 2.69 -18.11 46.32
N ARG A 159 1.78 -18.82 45.65
CA ARG A 159 1.59 -20.27 45.81
C ARG A 159 2.05 -21.02 44.58
N CYS A 160 2.63 -22.20 44.76
CA CYS A 160 3.03 -23.12 43.70
C CYS A 160 1.98 -24.22 43.54
N VAL A 161 1.23 -24.18 42.43
CA VAL A 161 0.09 -25.09 42.20
C VAL A 161 0.37 -26.08 41.07
N PRO A 162 -0.17 -27.30 41.13
CA PRO A 162 -0.08 -28.24 40.01
C PRO A 162 -0.70 -27.66 38.73
N TYR A 163 -0.04 -27.87 37.59
CA TYR A 163 -0.58 -27.46 36.30
C TYR A 163 -1.73 -28.39 35.85
N TYR A 164 -2.58 -27.91 34.93
CA TYR A 164 -3.76 -28.64 34.44
C TYR A 164 -3.44 -30.04 33.90
N HIS A 165 -2.28 -30.22 33.28
CA HIS A 165 -1.84 -31.48 32.69
C HIS A 165 -0.36 -31.77 33.03
N GLY A 166 -0.07 -33.01 33.43
CA GLY A 166 1.28 -33.47 33.75
C GLY A 166 1.64 -33.36 35.23
N SER A 167 2.92 -33.58 35.53
CA SER A 167 3.48 -33.52 36.89
C SER A 167 4.15 -32.17 37.23
N SER A 168 4.19 -31.24 36.29
CA SER A 168 4.80 -29.92 36.51
C SER A 168 3.89 -29.02 37.35
N LYS A 169 4.51 -28.13 38.13
CA LYS A 169 3.82 -27.08 38.89
C LYS A 169 4.19 -25.70 38.36
N THR A 170 3.26 -24.76 38.46
CA THR A 170 3.51 -23.35 38.11
C THR A 170 2.96 -22.43 39.19
N CYS A 171 3.49 -21.21 39.24
CA CYS A 171 3.01 -20.22 40.18
C CYS A 171 1.54 -19.89 39.93
N GLU A 172 0.76 -19.77 41.00
CA GLU A 172 -0.62 -19.32 40.96
C GLU A 172 -0.66 -17.81 40.69
N VAL A 173 -1.51 -17.41 39.75
CA VAL A 173 -1.76 -16.01 39.37
C VAL A 173 -3.22 -15.65 39.56
N SER A 174 -3.46 -14.40 39.95
CA SER A 174 -4.77 -13.77 39.99
C SER A 174 -5.01 -12.99 38.70
N GLY A 175 -6.06 -13.37 37.97
CA GLY A 175 -6.34 -12.83 36.64
C GLY A 175 -7.51 -13.55 35.97
N TRP A 176 -7.49 -13.58 34.64
CA TRP A 176 -8.49 -14.30 33.85
C TRP A 176 -8.14 -15.79 33.75
N CYS A 177 -8.94 -16.60 34.44
CA CYS A 177 -8.70 -18.02 34.64
C CYS A 177 -9.78 -18.87 33.97
N PRO A 178 -9.45 -20.00 33.32
CA PRO A 178 -8.09 -20.57 33.18
C PRO A 178 -7.23 -19.81 32.17
N VAL A 179 -5.89 -19.84 32.33
CA VAL A 179 -4.94 -19.25 31.38
C VAL A 179 -4.96 -20.02 30.04
N GLU A 180 -4.69 -19.31 28.92
CA GLU A 180 -4.79 -19.81 27.53
C GLU A 180 -4.22 -21.23 27.34
N ASP A 181 -3.00 -21.47 27.78
CA ASP A 181 -2.26 -22.71 27.50
C ASP A 181 -2.74 -23.93 28.29
N GLY A 182 -3.65 -23.75 29.26
CA GLY A 182 -4.17 -24.83 30.10
C GLY A 182 -5.41 -25.51 29.54
N ALA A 183 -6.21 -24.81 28.72
CA ALA A 183 -7.54 -25.24 28.31
C ALA A 183 -7.93 -24.86 26.87
N SER A 184 -6.98 -24.36 26.05
CA SER A 184 -7.29 -23.93 24.69
C SER A 184 -7.69 -25.09 23.79
N VAL A 185 -8.81 -24.96 23.09
CA VAL A 185 -9.21 -25.87 22.01
C VAL A 185 -8.86 -25.24 20.67
N SER A 186 -8.04 -25.93 19.88
CA SER A 186 -7.66 -25.48 18.53
C SER A 186 -8.71 -25.90 17.50
N GLN A 187 -9.17 -24.95 16.69
CA GLN A 187 -10.07 -25.19 15.57
C GLN A 187 -9.44 -24.67 14.27
N PHE A 188 -9.48 -25.50 13.22
CA PHE A 188 -8.88 -25.17 11.93
C PHE A 188 -9.95 -24.90 10.86
N LEU A 189 -9.92 -23.68 10.32
CA LEU A 189 -10.84 -23.16 9.30
C LEU A 189 -10.24 -23.21 7.89
N GLY A 190 -8.94 -23.52 7.79
CA GLY A 190 -8.17 -23.46 6.55
C GLY A 190 -8.54 -24.48 5.48
N LYS A 191 -9.42 -25.46 5.73
CA LYS A 191 -9.82 -26.46 4.73
C LYS A 191 -10.63 -25.85 3.58
N MET A 192 -11.58 -24.96 3.90
CA MET A 192 -12.43 -24.31 2.88
C MET A 192 -11.98 -22.89 2.55
N ALA A 193 -11.12 -22.29 3.38
CA ALA A 193 -10.61 -20.95 3.18
C ALA A 193 -10.01 -20.65 1.78
N PRO A 194 -9.35 -21.59 1.07
CA PRO A 194 -8.89 -21.33 -0.31
C PRO A 194 -10.01 -20.94 -1.28
N ASN A 195 -11.23 -21.42 -1.03
CA ASN A 195 -12.39 -21.16 -1.87
C ASN A 195 -13.14 -19.87 -1.49
N PHE A 196 -12.70 -19.17 -0.45
CA PHE A 196 -13.29 -17.87 -0.13
C PHE A 196 -13.01 -16.88 -1.25
N THR A 197 -13.99 -16.03 -1.50
CA THR A 197 -13.93 -15.02 -2.55
C THR A 197 -13.79 -13.65 -1.92
N ILE A 198 -12.92 -12.83 -2.48
CA ILE A 198 -12.66 -11.47 -2.05
C ILE A 198 -13.01 -10.55 -3.21
N LEU A 199 -14.02 -9.71 -3.01
CA LEU A 199 -14.33 -8.61 -3.90
C LEU A 199 -13.44 -7.42 -3.52
N ILE A 200 -12.62 -6.93 -4.45
CA ILE A 200 -11.80 -5.72 -4.29
C ILE A 200 -12.32 -4.67 -5.24
N LYS A 201 -12.98 -3.64 -4.72
CA LYS A 201 -13.36 -2.45 -5.48
C LYS A 201 -12.31 -1.37 -5.24
N ASN A 202 -11.67 -0.94 -6.31
CA ASN A 202 -10.70 0.14 -6.29
C ASN A 202 -11.12 1.24 -7.27
N SER A 203 -11.04 2.48 -6.79
CA SER A 203 -11.17 3.70 -7.58
C SER A 203 -9.91 4.53 -7.41
N ILE A 204 -9.36 5.03 -8.51
CA ILE A 204 -8.24 5.96 -8.55
C ILE A 204 -8.67 7.31 -9.09
N HIS A 205 -8.05 8.37 -8.59
CA HIS A 205 -8.16 9.73 -9.08
C HIS A 205 -6.78 10.38 -9.18
N TYR A 206 -6.53 11.05 -10.29
CA TYR A 206 -5.33 11.84 -10.56
C TYR A 206 -5.78 13.31 -10.65
N PRO A 207 -5.69 14.08 -9.54
CA PRO A 207 -6.22 15.44 -9.46
C PRO A 207 -5.63 16.38 -10.52
N LYS A 208 -4.32 16.25 -10.81
CA LYS A 208 -3.64 17.12 -11.77
C LYS A 208 -4.24 17.03 -13.18
N PHE A 209 -4.64 15.82 -13.57
CA PHE A 209 -5.23 15.55 -14.89
C PHE A 209 -6.75 15.40 -14.86
N GLN A 210 -7.38 15.57 -13.69
CA GLN A 210 -8.82 15.35 -13.45
C GLN A 210 -9.31 13.99 -13.99
N PHE A 211 -8.45 12.97 -13.94
CA PHE A 211 -8.74 11.64 -14.47
C PHE A 211 -9.16 10.70 -13.34
N SER A 212 -10.27 9.99 -13.53
CA SER A 212 -10.75 8.98 -12.58
C SER A 212 -11.06 7.67 -13.28
N LYS A 213 -10.65 6.56 -12.68
CA LYS A 213 -10.97 5.23 -13.19
C LYS A 213 -11.11 4.22 -12.06
N GLY A 214 -11.95 3.20 -12.27
CA GLY A 214 -12.12 2.08 -11.35
C GLY A 214 -11.73 0.76 -12.00
N ASN A 215 -11.46 -0.24 -11.16
CA ASN A 215 -11.17 -1.60 -11.61
C ASN A 215 -12.42 -2.43 -11.97
N ILE A 216 -13.60 -1.89 -11.73
CA ILE A 216 -14.89 -2.49 -12.08
C ILE A 216 -15.39 -1.80 -13.34
N GLU A 217 -15.55 -2.58 -14.41
CA GLU A 217 -16.06 -2.05 -15.66
C GLU A 217 -17.56 -1.73 -15.54
N ASN A 218 -17.97 -0.58 -16.07
CA ASN A 218 -19.36 -0.11 -16.06
C ASN A 218 -20.18 -0.85 -17.14
N ARG A 219 -20.48 -2.14 -16.89
CA ARG A 219 -21.32 -2.98 -17.75
C ARG A 219 -22.66 -3.29 -17.09
N LYS A 220 -23.74 -3.34 -17.89
CA LYS A 220 -25.10 -3.66 -17.42
C LYS A 220 -25.32 -5.16 -17.18
N ASP A 221 -24.34 -6.01 -17.51
CA ASP A 221 -24.59 -7.42 -17.84
C ASP A 221 -24.49 -8.39 -16.65
N GLY A 222 -24.59 -7.92 -15.41
CA GLY A 222 -24.59 -8.80 -14.23
C GLY A 222 -23.36 -9.70 -14.06
N TYR A 223 -22.27 -9.44 -14.79
CA TYR A 223 -21.06 -10.27 -14.85
C TYR A 223 -20.45 -10.55 -13.47
N LEU A 224 -20.61 -9.60 -12.54
CA LEU A 224 -20.19 -9.72 -11.14
C LEU A 224 -20.79 -10.93 -10.40
N LYS A 225 -21.85 -11.55 -10.92
CA LYS A 225 -22.44 -12.75 -10.31
C LYS A 225 -21.63 -14.02 -10.53
N HIS A 226 -20.88 -14.10 -11.64
CA HIS A 226 -20.25 -15.34 -12.09
C HIS A 226 -18.76 -15.19 -12.43
N CYS A 227 -18.24 -13.97 -12.54
CA CYS A 227 -16.86 -13.76 -12.90
C CYS A 227 -15.91 -14.22 -11.77
N THR A 228 -14.73 -14.69 -12.16
CA THR A 228 -13.58 -14.87 -11.27
C THR A 228 -12.40 -14.21 -11.96
N PHE A 229 -11.56 -13.51 -11.20
CA PHE A 229 -10.42 -12.81 -11.75
C PHE A 229 -9.48 -13.77 -12.50
N HIS A 230 -9.05 -13.31 -13.67
CA HIS A 230 -7.98 -13.93 -14.44
C HIS A 230 -7.27 -12.85 -15.25
N GLU A 231 -5.94 -12.85 -15.26
CA GLU A 231 -5.13 -11.77 -15.84
C GLU A 231 -5.42 -11.53 -17.33
N VAL A 232 -5.60 -12.60 -18.11
CA VAL A 232 -5.82 -12.54 -19.56
C VAL A 232 -7.31 -12.48 -19.95
N SER A 233 -8.16 -13.38 -19.44
CA SER A 233 -9.57 -13.47 -19.86
C SER A 233 -10.47 -12.43 -19.19
N ASP A 234 -10.24 -12.13 -17.90
CA ASP A 234 -11.21 -11.42 -17.04
C ASP A 234 -10.52 -10.39 -16.12
N LEU A 235 -9.71 -9.51 -16.72
CA LEU A 235 -8.90 -8.51 -15.99
C LEU A 235 -9.73 -7.57 -15.10
N TYR A 236 -10.95 -7.24 -15.54
CA TYR A 236 -11.88 -6.33 -14.84
C TYR A 236 -12.82 -7.06 -13.86
N CYS A 237 -12.65 -8.35 -13.64
CA CYS A 237 -13.39 -9.04 -12.58
C CYS A 237 -12.77 -8.74 -11.21
N PRO A 238 -13.48 -8.07 -10.28
CA PRO A 238 -12.93 -7.70 -8.97
C PRO A 238 -12.94 -8.85 -7.96
N ILE A 239 -13.31 -10.08 -8.36
CA ILE A 239 -13.54 -11.22 -7.45
C ILE A 239 -12.36 -12.19 -7.53
N PHE A 240 -11.61 -12.28 -6.44
CA PHE A 240 -10.42 -13.12 -6.32
C PHE A 240 -10.69 -14.29 -5.39
N LYS A 241 -10.23 -15.49 -5.75
CA LYS A 241 -10.18 -16.61 -4.79
C LYS A 241 -8.98 -16.43 -3.86
N LEU A 242 -9.17 -16.66 -2.57
CA LEU A 242 -8.07 -16.53 -1.60
C LEU A 242 -6.93 -17.52 -1.91
N GLY A 243 -7.27 -18.75 -2.32
CA GLY A 243 -6.28 -19.75 -2.75
C GLY A 243 -5.43 -19.26 -3.94
N TYR A 244 -6.06 -18.61 -4.92
CA TYR A 244 -5.36 -18.03 -6.08
C TYR A 244 -4.39 -16.93 -5.65
N ILE A 245 -4.80 -16.02 -4.77
CA ILE A 245 -3.93 -14.95 -4.25
C ILE A 245 -2.67 -15.53 -3.59
N VAL A 246 -2.83 -16.56 -2.76
CA VAL A 246 -1.73 -17.19 -2.03
C VAL A 246 -0.80 -17.96 -2.98
N GLU A 247 -1.37 -18.66 -3.97
CA GLU A 247 -0.61 -19.38 -4.99
C GLU A 247 0.21 -18.43 -5.87
N GLN A 248 -0.38 -17.32 -6.33
CA GLN A 248 0.32 -16.30 -7.10
C GLN A 248 1.42 -15.58 -6.31
N ALA A 249 1.28 -15.52 -4.98
CA ALA A 249 2.35 -15.03 -4.10
C ALA A 249 3.49 -16.06 -3.90
N GLY A 250 3.39 -17.26 -4.47
CA GLY A 250 4.40 -18.32 -4.38
C GLY A 250 4.42 -19.05 -3.04
N GLU A 251 3.31 -19.05 -2.28
CA GLU A 251 3.23 -19.62 -0.94
C GLU A 251 2.32 -20.85 -0.87
N ASN A 252 2.61 -21.74 0.08
CA ASN A 252 1.77 -22.90 0.36
C ASN A 252 0.63 -22.52 1.30
N PHE A 253 -0.61 -22.65 0.83
CA PHE A 253 -1.79 -22.25 1.60
C PHE A 253 -1.89 -22.95 2.95
N THR A 254 -1.65 -24.27 3.03
CA THR A 254 -1.81 -25.03 4.27
C THR A 254 -0.82 -24.56 5.33
N GLN A 255 0.45 -24.35 4.95
CA GLN A 255 1.47 -23.85 5.87
C GLN A 255 1.14 -22.42 6.34
N LEU A 256 0.75 -21.55 5.40
CA LEU A 256 0.36 -20.17 5.69
C LEU A 256 -0.89 -20.11 6.59
N ALA A 257 -1.86 -21.00 6.40
CA ALA A 257 -3.06 -21.07 7.20
C ALA A 257 -2.81 -21.53 8.65
N HIS A 258 -1.74 -22.31 8.89
CA HIS A 258 -1.35 -22.74 10.23
C HIS A 258 -0.58 -21.67 11.00
N ALA A 259 0.41 -21.04 10.37
CA ALA A 259 1.25 -20.02 11.02
C ALA A 259 0.64 -18.62 10.98
N GLY A 260 -0.25 -18.37 10.02
CA GLY A 260 -0.64 -17.03 9.58
C GLY A 260 0.44 -16.36 8.74
N GLY A 261 0.10 -15.23 8.12
CA GLY A 261 1.05 -14.37 7.42
C GLY A 261 0.38 -13.16 6.79
N VAL A 262 1.16 -12.37 6.06
CA VAL A 262 0.71 -11.12 5.44
C VAL A 262 0.96 -11.18 3.94
N ILE A 263 -0.11 -11.07 3.16
CA ILE A 263 -0.05 -11.05 1.69
C ILE A 263 -0.46 -9.67 1.18
N GLY A 264 0.37 -9.09 0.31
CA GLY A 264 0.09 -7.87 -0.40
C GLY A 264 -0.60 -8.15 -1.73
N VAL A 265 -1.76 -7.53 -1.95
CA VAL A 265 -2.41 -7.45 -3.25
C VAL A 265 -2.09 -6.07 -3.83
N ILE A 266 -1.23 -6.03 -4.82
CA ILE A 266 -0.72 -4.79 -5.37
C ILE A 266 -1.43 -4.48 -6.67
N ILE A 267 -2.05 -3.30 -6.74
CA ILE A 267 -2.75 -2.79 -7.92
C ILE A 267 -1.93 -1.63 -8.48
N ASN A 268 -1.33 -1.82 -9.65
CA ASN A 268 -0.57 -0.79 -10.35
C ASN A 268 -1.40 -0.16 -11.48
N TRP A 269 -1.51 1.17 -11.46
CA TRP A 269 -2.14 1.99 -12.49
C TRP A 269 -1.12 2.88 -13.18
N ASP A 270 -0.42 2.32 -14.15
CA ASP A 270 0.53 3.05 -15.01
C ASP A 270 -0.18 3.44 -16.31
N CYS A 271 -0.56 4.72 -16.40
CA CYS A 271 -1.50 5.21 -17.40
C CYS A 271 -0.91 6.36 -18.22
N ASP A 272 -0.85 6.12 -19.53
CA ASP A 272 -0.57 7.15 -20.53
C ASP A 272 -1.89 7.78 -20.95
N LEU A 273 -2.15 9.01 -20.50
CA LEU A 273 -3.40 9.75 -20.72
C LEU A 273 -3.44 10.42 -22.10
N ASP A 274 -2.35 10.37 -22.88
CA ASP A 274 -2.38 10.75 -24.29
C ASP A 274 -3.11 9.70 -25.14
N LEU A 275 -3.22 8.47 -24.61
CA LEU A 275 -3.99 7.38 -25.20
C LEU A 275 -5.42 7.37 -24.66
N SER A 276 -6.29 6.60 -25.31
CA SER A 276 -7.66 6.42 -24.83
C SER A 276 -7.69 5.83 -23.42
N ALA A 277 -8.62 6.31 -22.58
CA ALA A 277 -8.81 5.83 -21.21
C ALA A 277 -8.99 4.29 -21.10
N SER A 278 -9.40 3.62 -22.19
CA SER A 278 -9.49 2.15 -22.29
C SER A 278 -8.14 1.41 -22.25
N LYS A 279 -7.02 2.10 -22.48
CA LYS A 279 -5.66 1.51 -22.42
C LYS A 279 -5.05 1.56 -21.01
N CYS A 280 -5.57 2.43 -20.14
CA CYS A 280 -5.20 2.53 -18.73
C CYS A 280 -5.86 1.40 -17.93
N ASN A 281 -5.21 0.25 -17.80
CA ASN A 281 -5.78 -0.94 -17.14
C ASN A 281 -5.03 -1.26 -15.84
N PRO A 282 -5.71 -1.79 -14.81
CA PRO A 282 -5.05 -2.20 -13.58
C PRO A 282 -4.16 -3.41 -13.83
N LYS A 283 -2.95 -3.42 -13.27
CA LYS A 283 -2.09 -4.61 -13.21
C LYS A 283 -2.02 -5.11 -11.77
N TYR A 284 -2.38 -6.38 -11.59
CA TYR A 284 -2.39 -7.01 -10.27
C TYR A 284 -1.11 -7.81 -10.07
N SER A 285 -0.50 -7.69 -8.90
CA SER A 285 0.60 -8.55 -8.47
C SER A 285 0.42 -8.95 -7.02
N PHE A 286 0.92 -10.13 -6.66
CA PHE A 286 0.71 -10.73 -5.34
C PHE A 286 2.08 -11.07 -4.74
N ARG A 287 2.29 -10.69 -3.49
CA ARG A 287 3.55 -11.01 -2.78
C ARG A 287 3.31 -11.22 -1.30
N ARG A 288 4.14 -12.02 -0.66
CA ARG A 288 4.22 -12.05 0.80
C ARG A 288 4.97 -10.81 1.33
N LEU A 289 4.43 -10.18 2.37
CA LEU A 289 4.99 -8.97 2.99
C LEU A 289 5.73 -9.26 4.28
N ASP A 290 5.37 -10.32 5.02
CA ASP A 290 6.04 -10.70 6.26
C ASP A 290 7.31 -11.53 6.02
N PRO A 291 8.36 -11.37 6.84
CA PRO A 291 9.61 -12.10 6.67
C PRO A 291 9.44 -13.59 7.03
N LYS A 292 9.57 -14.46 6.02
CA LYS A 292 9.41 -15.92 6.16
C LYS A 292 10.48 -16.59 7.03
N HIS A 293 11.69 -16.05 7.07
CA HIS A 293 12.88 -16.72 7.62
C HIS A 293 13.34 -16.16 8.97
N VAL A 294 12.52 -15.35 9.65
CA VAL A 294 12.85 -14.82 10.98
C VAL A 294 12.16 -15.66 12.05
N PRO A 295 12.88 -16.51 12.81
CA PRO A 295 12.27 -17.42 13.79
C PRO A 295 11.53 -16.69 14.92
N ALA A 296 11.96 -15.47 15.23
CA ALA A 296 11.40 -14.67 16.32
C ALA A 296 9.95 -14.20 16.07
N SER A 297 9.49 -14.18 14.81
CA SER A 297 8.13 -13.73 14.46
C SER A 297 7.66 -14.36 13.15
N SER A 298 7.70 -15.69 13.08
CA SER A 298 7.14 -16.40 11.92
C SER A 298 5.62 -16.43 11.98
N GLY A 299 4.97 -15.62 11.14
CA GLY A 299 3.53 -15.65 10.92
C GLY A 299 2.76 -14.46 11.48
N TYR A 300 1.43 -14.59 11.53
CA TYR A 300 0.52 -13.52 11.94
C TYR A 300 -0.57 -14.07 12.84
N ASN A 301 -0.62 -13.56 14.07
CA ASN A 301 -1.65 -13.88 15.04
C ASN A 301 -2.03 -12.65 15.87
N PHE A 302 -3.25 -12.66 16.40
CA PHE A 302 -3.75 -11.65 17.31
C PHE A 302 -4.75 -12.26 18.29
N ARG A 303 -4.96 -11.59 19.42
CA ARG A 303 -5.89 -12.03 20.46
C ARG A 303 -7.04 -11.05 20.58
N PHE A 304 -8.24 -11.58 20.81
CA PHE A 304 -9.41 -10.80 21.18
C PHE A 304 -10.28 -11.60 22.13
N ALA A 305 -11.15 -10.91 22.87
CA ALA A 305 -12.04 -11.54 23.84
C ALA A 305 -13.50 -11.19 23.53
N LYS A 306 -14.39 -12.17 23.70
CA LYS A 306 -15.84 -11.98 23.69
C LYS A 306 -16.33 -12.00 25.14
N TYR A 307 -16.82 -10.86 25.63
CA TYR A 307 -17.31 -10.71 27.00
C TYR A 307 -18.82 -11.02 27.09
N TYR A 308 -19.22 -11.72 28.14
CA TYR A 308 -20.61 -12.06 28.45
C TYR A 308 -20.79 -12.21 29.96
N LYS A 309 -22.04 -12.30 30.43
CA LYS A 309 -22.34 -12.52 31.85
C LYS A 309 -22.97 -13.90 32.04
N VAL A 310 -22.47 -14.66 33.00
CA VAL A 310 -23.03 -15.95 33.43
C VAL A 310 -23.33 -15.85 34.91
N ASN A 311 -24.59 -16.07 35.31
CA ASN A 311 -25.03 -16.04 36.71
C ASN A 311 -24.61 -14.74 37.45
N GLY A 312 -24.66 -13.59 36.78
CA GLY A 312 -24.26 -12.29 37.32
C GLY A 312 -22.75 -12.01 37.35
N SER A 313 -21.91 -13.03 37.15
CA SER A 313 -20.46 -12.90 37.04
C SER A 313 -20.03 -12.54 35.62
N THR A 314 -18.98 -11.74 35.49
CA THR A 314 -18.41 -11.38 34.18
C THR A 314 -17.48 -12.50 33.72
N THR A 315 -17.77 -13.01 32.53
CA THR A 315 -17.04 -14.10 31.89
C THR A 315 -16.56 -13.62 30.52
N ARG A 316 -15.46 -14.17 30.03
CA ARG A 316 -15.02 -13.94 28.65
C ARG A 316 -14.59 -15.24 27.99
N THR A 317 -14.69 -15.28 26.68
CA THR A 317 -14.04 -16.28 25.85
C THR A 317 -12.86 -15.61 25.18
N LEU A 318 -11.65 -16.03 25.53
CA LEU A 318 -10.42 -15.56 24.89
C LEU A 318 -10.19 -16.35 23.61
N ILE A 319 -9.92 -15.65 22.52
CA ILE A 319 -9.68 -16.22 21.20
C ILE A 319 -8.33 -15.70 20.72
N LYS A 320 -7.40 -16.61 20.48
CA LYS A 320 -6.19 -16.33 19.73
C LYS A 320 -6.38 -16.81 18.30
N ALA A 321 -6.33 -15.87 17.38
CA ALA A 321 -6.56 -16.12 15.97
C ALA A 321 -5.25 -16.06 15.19
N TYR A 322 -5.06 -17.03 14.31
CA TYR A 322 -4.04 -17.04 13.27
C TYR A 322 -4.76 -16.88 11.94
N GLY A 323 -4.19 -16.08 11.05
CA GLY A 323 -4.86 -15.76 9.81
C GLY A 323 -3.95 -15.18 8.75
N ILE A 324 -4.55 -14.95 7.60
CA ILE A 324 -3.92 -14.29 6.48
C ILE A 324 -4.40 -12.85 6.47
N ARG A 325 -3.49 -11.91 6.71
CA ARG A 325 -3.75 -10.48 6.55
C ARG A 325 -3.50 -10.10 5.10
N ILE A 326 -4.49 -9.47 4.48
CA ILE A 326 -4.43 -8.98 3.11
C ILE A 326 -4.29 -7.46 3.14
N ASP A 327 -3.20 -6.97 2.54
CA ASP A 327 -2.92 -5.54 2.38
C ASP A 327 -3.05 -5.19 0.89
N VAL A 328 -4.13 -4.48 0.54
CA VAL A 328 -4.38 -3.97 -0.81
C VAL A 328 -3.62 -2.66 -0.98
N ILE A 329 -2.56 -2.69 -1.78
CA ILE A 329 -1.65 -1.56 -1.99
C ILE A 329 -1.86 -1.05 -3.41
N VAL A 330 -2.35 0.18 -3.51
CA VAL A 330 -2.58 0.83 -4.80
C VAL A 330 -1.46 1.82 -5.05
N HIS A 331 -0.83 1.73 -6.21
CA HIS A 331 0.14 2.71 -6.69
C HIS A 331 -0.03 2.89 -8.19
N GLY A 332 0.60 3.92 -8.72
CA GLY A 332 0.48 4.23 -10.13
C GLY A 332 1.09 5.57 -10.46
N GLN A 333 1.19 5.80 -11.76
CA GLN A 333 1.55 7.08 -12.33
C GLN A 333 0.61 7.36 -13.50
N ALA A 334 0.23 8.62 -13.66
CA ALA A 334 -0.42 9.11 -14.86
C ALA A 334 0.51 10.10 -15.54
N ALA A 335 0.61 10.00 -16.86
CA ALA A 335 1.38 10.95 -17.65
C ALA A 335 0.52 11.48 -18.80
N SER A 336 0.58 12.78 -19.05
CA SER A 336 -0.10 13.43 -20.17
C SER A 336 0.75 14.58 -20.71
N LEU A 337 0.61 14.87 -22.00
CA LEU A 337 1.10 16.10 -22.59
C LEU A 337 0.56 17.28 -21.77
N PRO A 338 1.43 18.17 -21.26
CA PRO A 338 0.97 19.34 -20.54
C PRO A 338 0.08 20.16 -21.49
N PRO A 339 -1.07 20.67 -21.02
CA PRO A 339 -1.85 21.60 -21.81
C PRO A 339 -0.90 22.74 -22.19
N GLY A 340 -0.80 23.03 -23.50
CA GLY A 340 -0.03 24.19 -23.96
C GLY A 340 -0.49 25.38 -23.14
N ARG A 341 0.43 26.03 -22.39
CA ARG A 341 0.12 27.20 -21.58
C ARG A 341 -0.57 28.22 -22.47
N GLU A 342 -1.89 28.28 -22.43
CA GLU A 342 -2.61 29.49 -22.72
C GLU A 342 -2.12 30.46 -21.65
N VAL A 343 -1.26 31.39 -22.07
CA VAL A 343 -0.84 32.52 -21.25
C VAL A 343 -2.13 33.29 -20.98
N GLN A 344 -2.74 33.00 -19.83
CA GLN A 344 -3.83 33.78 -19.30
C GLN A 344 -3.23 35.18 -19.07
N PRO A 345 -3.69 36.22 -19.78
CA PRO A 345 -3.12 37.54 -19.59
C PRO A 345 -3.42 37.95 -18.15
N ASP A 346 -2.36 38.23 -17.40
CA ASP A 346 -2.44 38.81 -16.07
C ASP A 346 -3.40 40.00 -16.14
N SER A 347 -4.56 39.84 -15.51
CA SER A 347 -5.47 40.93 -15.21
C SER A 347 -4.74 41.84 -14.22
N HIS A 348 -4.01 42.82 -14.75
CA HIS A 348 -3.49 43.93 -13.97
C HIS A 348 -4.68 44.67 -13.35
N HIS A 349 -4.81 44.52 -12.04
CA HIS A 349 -5.48 45.49 -11.21
C HIS A 349 -4.86 46.88 -11.45
N HIS A 350 -5.68 47.82 -11.89
CA HIS A 350 -5.55 49.25 -11.59
C HIS A 350 -6.92 49.80 -11.24
#